data_AF-A0A7W1BAM1-F1
#
_entry.id   AF-A0A7W1BAM1-F1
#
_cell.length_a   1.000
_cell.length_b   1.000
_cell.length_c   1.000
_cell.angle_alpha   90.00
_cell.angle_beta   90.00
_cell.angle_gamma   90.00
#
_symmetry.space_group_name_H-M   'P 1'
#
loop_
_entity.id
_entity.type
_entity.pdbx_description
1 polymer ?
#
loop_
_entity_poly.entity_id
_entity_poly.type
_entity_poly.pdbx_seq_one_letter_code
_entity_poly.pdbx_strand_id
1 'polypeptide(L)'
;MCRNIKTLHNFEPPATEEEIHASALQYVRKISGFVTPSKANETVFARTVDEVTRASRELIDALVTNAPPRDRETERAKAAARFRSRYAGADARA
;
A
#
# COMPACT_ATOMS: atom_id res chain seq x y z
N MET A 1 2.97 9.46 8.08
CA MET A 1 3.22 8.44 7.02
C MET A 1 1.89 7.86 6.54
N CYS A 2 1.80 7.51 5.25
CA CYS A 2 0.64 6.83 4.66
C CYS A 2 0.41 5.47 5.31
N ARG A 3 -0.36 5.41 6.40
CA ARG A 3 -0.66 4.17 7.13
C ARG A 3 -1.31 3.08 6.25
N ASN A 4 -1.82 3.45 5.07
CA ASN A 4 -2.51 2.55 4.14
C ASN A 4 -1.64 2.05 2.97
N ILE A 5 -0.42 2.55 2.77
CA ILE A 5 0.48 2.02 1.73
C ILE A 5 1.27 0.87 2.35
N LYS A 6 1.17 -0.32 1.74
CA LYS A 6 1.83 -1.55 2.22
C LYS A 6 3.12 -1.79 1.44
N THR A 7 4.07 -2.47 2.07
CA THR A 7 5.23 -3.03 1.34
C THR A 7 4.75 -4.15 0.44
N LEU A 8 5.16 -4.13 -0.84
CA LEU A 8 4.76 -5.12 -1.86
C LEU A 8 5.93 -5.97 -2.38
N HIS A 9 7.17 -5.58 -2.11
CA HIS A 9 8.36 -6.32 -2.53
C HIS A 9 8.57 -7.62 -1.72
N ASN A 10 9.14 -8.64 -2.38
CA ASN A 10 9.54 -9.92 -1.82
C ASN A 10 8.38 -10.75 -1.24
N PHE A 11 7.28 -10.89 -1.98
CA PHE A 11 6.18 -11.80 -1.65
C PHE A 11 6.13 -12.97 -2.62
N GLU A 12 5.71 -14.12 -2.12
CA GLU A 12 5.34 -15.29 -2.94
C GLU A 12 3.85 -15.61 -2.67
N PRO A 13 2.95 -15.52 -3.67
CA PRO A 13 3.18 -15.05 -5.03
C PRO A 13 3.46 -13.53 -5.11
N PRO A 14 4.16 -13.06 -6.17
CA PRO A 14 4.49 -11.65 -6.38
C PRO A 14 3.28 -10.72 -6.32
N ALA A 15 3.49 -9.47 -5.93
CA ALA A 15 2.44 -8.45 -5.82
C ALA A 15 1.63 -8.33 -7.12
N THR A 16 0.30 -8.27 -7.01
CA THR A 16 -0.55 -8.16 -8.20
C THR A 16 -0.63 -6.72 -8.68
N GLU A 17 -1.01 -6.52 -9.94
CA GLU A 17 -1.20 -5.19 -10.52
C GLU A 17 -2.20 -4.37 -9.70
N GLU A 18 -3.27 -5.00 -9.21
CA GLU A 18 -4.31 -4.35 -8.41
C GLU A 18 -3.76 -3.86 -7.06
N GLU A 19 -2.83 -4.58 -6.44
CA GLU A 19 -2.20 -4.15 -5.18
C GLU A 19 -1.26 -2.98 -5.38
N ILE A 20 -0.52 -2.98 -6.48
CA ILE A 20 0.37 -1.88 -6.89
C ILE A 20 -0.47 -0.64 -7.20
N HIS A 21 -1.53 -0.79 -8.02
CA HIS A 21 -2.46 0.28 -8.34
C HIS A 21 -3.17 0.83 -7.10
N ALA A 22 -3.64 -0.03 -6.20
CA ALA A 22 -4.24 0.41 -4.94
C ALA A 22 -3.25 1.21 -4.08
N SER A 23 -1.98 0.82 -4.07
CA SER A 23 -0.92 1.55 -3.34
C SER A 23 -0.62 2.90 -3.99
N ALA A 24 -0.53 2.96 -5.32
CA ALA A 24 -0.38 4.18 -6.09
C ALA A 24 -1.54 5.16 -5.84
N LEU A 25 -2.78 4.65 -5.82
CA LEU A 25 -3.96 5.45 -5.49
C LEU A 25 -3.85 6.10 -4.11
N GLN A 26 -3.45 5.34 -3.08
CA GLN A 26 -3.29 5.89 -1.73
C GLN A 26 -2.16 6.92 -1.66
N TYR A 27 -1.09 6.74 -2.43
CA TYR A 27 -0.01 7.71 -2.57
C TYR A 27 -0.51 9.02 -3.18
N VAL A 28 -1.18 8.94 -4.34
CA VAL A 28 -1.71 10.14 -5.03
C VAL A 28 -2.73 10.86 -4.16
N ARG A 29 -3.64 10.13 -3.48
CA ARG A 29 -4.56 10.72 -2.49
C ARG A 29 -3.82 11.46 -1.38
N LYS A 30 -2.74 10.89 -0.85
CA LYS A 30 -1.98 11.54 0.22
C LYS A 30 -1.33 12.83 -0.25
N ILE A 31 -0.68 12.81 -1.42
CA ILE A 31 0.08 13.95 -1.93
C ILE A 31 -0.86 15.08 -2.38
N SER A 32 -1.93 14.73 -3.10
CA SER A 32 -2.92 15.71 -3.56
C SER A 32 -3.80 16.28 -2.43
N GLY A 33 -3.96 15.53 -1.33
CA GLY A 33 -4.93 15.87 -0.27
C GLY A 33 -6.39 15.54 -0.62
N PHE A 34 -6.64 14.95 -1.80
CA PHE A 34 -7.98 14.57 -2.23
C PHE A 34 -8.27 13.11 -1.90
N VAL A 35 -9.43 12.83 -1.29
CA VAL A 35 -9.97 11.47 -1.25
C VAL A 35 -10.67 11.15 -2.56
N THR A 36 -11.41 12.13 -3.08
CA THR A 36 -12.06 12.13 -4.39
C THR A 36 -11.66 13.41 -5.11
N PRO A 37 -11.07 13.36 -6.31
CA PRO A 37 -10.72 14.57 -7.06
C PRO A 37 -11.99 15.31 -7.50
N SER A 38 -11.86 16.63 -7.73
CA SER A 38 -12.92 17.39 -8.41
C SER A 38 -12.96 17.02 -9.89
N LYS A 39 -14.09 17.28 -10.57
CA LYS A 39 -14.24 17.03 -12.02
C LYS A 39 -13.11 17.62 -12.86
N ALA A 40 -12.64 18.82 -12.50
CA ALA A 40 -11.53 19.48 -13.21
C ALA A 40 -10.19 18.75 -13.06
N ASN A 41 -10.01 17.99 -11.97
CA ASN A 41 -8.77 17.30 -11.64
C ASN A 41 -8.83 15.78 -11.89
N GLU A 42 -9.97 15.23 -12.29
CA GLU A 42 -10.15 13.78 -12.50
C GLU A 42 -9.11 13.21 -13.47
N THR A 43 -8.90 13.86 -14.62
CA THR A 43 -7.95 13.38 -15.64
C THR A 43 -6.52 13.36 -15.14
N VAL A 44 -6.04 14.44 -14.50
CA VAL A 44 -4.67 14.49 -14.00
C VAL A 44 -4.47 13.53 -12.84
N PHE A 45 -5.48 13.37 -11.99
CA PHE A 45 -5.46 12.44 -10.88
C PHE A 45 -5.35 10.99 -11.38
N ALA A 46 -6.22 10.57 -12.30
CA ALA A 46 -6.20 9.22 -12.87
C ALA A 46 -4.86 8.92 -13.57
N ARG A 47 -4.40 9.82 -14.45
CA ARG A 47 -3.12 9.67 -15.13
C ARG A 47 -1.94 9.53 -14.16
N THR A 48 -1.93 10.32 -13.08
CA THR A 48 -0.85 10.24 -12.08
C THR A 48 -0.88 8.89 -11.35
N VAL A 49 -2.06 8.33 -11.07
CA VAL A 49 -2.17 6.99 -10.49
C VAL A 49 -1.58 5.94 -11.43
N ASP A 50 -1.87 6.01 -12.73
CA ASP A 50 -1.33 5.08 -13.73
C ASP A 50 0.20 5.17 -13.85
N GLU A 51 0.74 6.40 -13.91
CA GLU A 51 2.19 6.63 -13.98
C GLU A 51 2.93 6.11 -12.75
N VAL A 52 2.38 6.34 -11.55
CA VAL A 52 2.94 5.82 -10.30
C VAL A 52 2.82 4.29 -10.22
N THR A 53 1.72 3.72 -10.73
CA THR A 53 1.53 2.27 -10.80
C THR A 53 2.63 1.63 -11.65
N ARG A 54 2.84 2.15 -12.87
CA ARG A 54 3.90 1.67 -13.76
C ARG A 54 5.28 1.77 -13.13
N ALA A 55 5.64 2.94 -12.61
CA ALA A 55 6.96 3.15 -11.99
C ALA A 55 7.16 2.25 -10.75
N SER A 56 6.10 2.02 -9.97
CA SER A 56 6.15 1.14 -8.80
C SER A 56 6.33 -0.32 -9.20
N ARG A 57 5.70 -0.75 -10.30
CA ARG A 57 5.87 -2.11 -10.83
C ARG A 57 7.30 -2.33 -11.32
N GLU A 58 7.82 -1.43 -12.14
CA GLU A 58 9.21 -1.47 -12.61
C GLU A 58 10.20 -1.54 -11.44
N LEU A 59 9.96 -0.76 -10.38
CA LEU A 59 10.77 -0.83 -9.16
C LEU A 59 10.68 -2.20 -8.49
N ILE A 60 9.47 -2.73 -8.27
CA ILE A 60 9.29 -4.02 -7.58
C ILE A 60 9.93 -5.16 -8.37
N ASP A 61 9.79 -5.15 -9.69
CA ASP A 61 10.34 -6.18 -10.58
C ASP A 61 11.87 -6.12 -10.66
N ALA A 62 12.47 -4.93 -10.50
CA ALA A 62 13.92 -4.72 -10.56
C ALA A 62 14.64 -4.94 -9.21
N LEU A 63 13.92 -4.91 -8.09
CA LEU A 63 14.50 -5.10 -6.77
C LEU A 63 14.95 -6.56 -6.57
N VAL A 64 16.18 -6.73 -6.07
CA VAL A 64 16.76 -8.03 -5.76
C VAL A 64 16.98 -8.16 -4.26
N THR A 65 16.73 -9.34 -3.71
CA THR A 65 16.98 -9.63 -2.29
C THR A 65 17.38 -11.08 -2.09
N ASN A 66 18.23 -11.31 -1.08
CA ASN A 66 18.58 -12.65 -0.60
C ASN A 66 17.72 -13.10 0.59
N ALA A 67 16.79 -12.24 1.05
CA ALA A 67 15.89 -12.57 2.14
C ALA A 67 14.85 -13.60 1.68
N PRO A 68 14.38 -14.51 2.56
CA PRO A 68 13.32 -15.44 2.20
C PRO A 68 12.04 -14.68 1.80
N PRO A 69 11.26 -15.21 0.85
CA PRO A 69 9.99 -14.62 0.45
C PRO A 69 9.04 -14.45 1.64
N ARG A 70 8.25 -13.38 1.60
CA ARG A 70 7.23 -13.08 2.60
C ARG A 70 5.92 -13.74 2.21
N ASP A 71 5.28 -14.35 3.19
CA ASP A 71 3.94 -14.89 3.05
C ASP A 71 2.87 -13.83 3.37
N ARG A 72 1.86 -13.71 2.51
CA ARG A 72 0.80 -12.71 2.62
C ARG A 72 -0.09 -12.96 3.83
N GLU A 73 -0.42 -14.21 4.11
CA GLU A 73 -1.32 -14.57 5.22
C GLU A 73 -0.66 -14.24 6.57
N THR A 74 0.61 -14.59 6.71
CA THR A 74 1.45 -14.28 7.87
C THR A 74 1.54 -12.77 8.11
N GLU A 75 1.74 -11.97 7.07
CA GLU A 75 1.80 -10.51 7.21
C GLU A 75 0.43 -9.91 7.56
N ARG A 76 -0.67 -10.47 7.05
CA ARG A 76 -2.04 -10.10 7.46
C ARG A 76 -2.31 -10.46 8.92
N ALA A 77 -1.90 -11.65 9.37
CA ALA A 77 -2.04 -12.09 10.75
C ALA A 77 -1.25 -11.20 11.73
N LYS A 78 -0.01 -10.86 11.37
CA LYS A 78 0.82 -9.90 12.13
C LYS A 78 0.16 -8.53 12.20
N ALA A 79 -0.39 -8.03 11.10
CA ALA A 79 -1.11 -6.76 11.08
C ALA A 79 -2.36 -6.79 11.98
N ALA A 80 -3.15 -7.87 11.93
CA ALA A 80 -4.31 -8.06 12.78
C ALA A 80 -3.94 -8.14 14.27
N ALA A 81 -2.86 -8.84 14.62
CA ALA A 81 -2.35 -8.90 15.99
C ALA A 81 -1.93 -7.51 16.51
N ARG A 82 -1.20 -6.74 15.70
CA ARG A 82 -0.82 -5.35 16.01
C ARG A 82 -2.03 -4.43 16.18
N PHE A 83 -3.08 -4.65 15.39
CA PHE A 83 -4.34 -3.93 15.55
C PHE A 83 -4.97 -4.26 16.90
N ARG A 84 -5.17 -5.56 17.20
CA ARG A 84 -5.75 -6.01 18.49
C ARG A 84 -4.97 -5.48 19.70
N SER A 85 -3.64 -5.55 19.69
CA SER A 85 -2.83 -5.05 20.81
C SER A 85 -3.00 -3.55 21.07
N ARG A 86 -3.26 -2.77 20.01
CA ARG A 86 -3.49 -1.33 20.12
C ARG A 86 -4.82 -1.01 20.81
N TYR A 87 -5.86 -1.80 20.59
CA TYR A 87 -7.17 -1.59 21.24
C TYR A 87 -7.22 -2.20 22.64
N ALA A 88 -6.58 -3.35 22.87
CA ALA A 88 -6.47 -3.93 24.22
C ALA A 88 -5.75 -3.00 25.21
N GLY A 89 -4.73 -2.25 24.76
CA GLY A 89 -4.06 -1.24 25.59
C GLY A 89 -4.83 0.08 25.75
N ALA A 90 -5.89 0.31 24.95
CA ALA A 90 -6.77 1.46 25.08
C ALA A 90 -7.91 1.18 26.08
N ASP A 91 -8.47 -0.04 26.07
CA ASP A 91 -9.45 -0.50 27.07
C ASP A 91 -8.83 -0.61 28.47
N ALA A 92 -7.56 -0.97 28.60
CA ALA A 92 -6.87 -1.04 29.89
C ALA A 92 -6.55 0.34 30.53
N ARG A 93 -6.87 1.45 29.83
CA ARG A 93 -6.68 2.83 30.30
C ARG A 93 -7.98 3.60 30.51
N ALA A 94 -9.13 2.97 30.25
CA ALA A 94 -10.47 3.50 30.52
C ALA A 94 -10.99 2.93 31.85
#